data_AF-D7DQR4-F1
#
_entry.id   AF-D7DQR4-F1
#
_cell.length_a   1.000
_cell.length_b   1.000
_cell.length_c   1.000
_cell.angle_alpha   90.00
_cell.angle_beta   90.00
_cell.angle_gamma   90.00
#
_symmetry.space_group_name_H-M   'P 1'
#
loop_
_entity.id
_entity.type
_entity.pdbx_description
1 polymer ?
#
loop_
_entity_poly.entity_id
_entity_poly.type
_entity_poly.pdbx_seq_one_letter_code
_entity_poly.pdbx_strand_id
1 'polypeptide(L)'
;MHYNINKKIIPLCENLILLDIGNYLISDNFKKLLDKFGIADVWSILKRYIISQDRCVILHPGYPGYDEIALIYFLSITAENVDIVSLNFIEQILVDFTKYSPEKKDFTKVGKCLVDLGYDKKDVKSILSKISYSNKLEKIVKRKLIFFINVLKSSI
;
A
#
# COMPACT_ATOMS: atom_id res chain seq x y z
N MET A 1 18.27 -18.43 -1.86
CA MET A 1 17.04 -18.28 -1.04
C MET A 1 15.86 -18.52 -1.96
N HIS A 2 15.11 -19.61 -1.78
CA HIS A 2 13.82 -19.77 -2.44
C HIS A 2 12.76 -19.24 -1.47
N TYR A 3 12.22 -18.07 -1.77
CA TYR A 3 11.06 -17.57 -1.03
C TYR A 3 9.82 -18.28 -1.57
N ASN A 4 9.12 -19.01 -0.70
CA ASN A 4 7.87 -19.65 -1.08
C ASN A 4 6.74 -18.62 -0.98
N ILE A 5 5.96 -18.45 -2.04
CA ILE A 5 4.84 -17.51 -2.03
C ILE A 5 3.68 -18.17 -1.29
N ASN A 6 3.21 -17.54 -0.22
CA ASN A 6 2.03 -17.99 0.48
C ASN A 6 0.80 -17.73 -0.40
N LYS A 7 0.23 -18.79 -0.99
CA LYS A 7 -0.91 -18.67 -1.92
C LYS A 7 -2.11 -17.92 -1.33
N LYS A 8 -2.26 -17.88 0.00
CA LYS A 8 -3.35 -17.13 0.65
C LYS A 8 -3.18 -15.61 0.54
N ILE A 9 -1.96 -15.10 0.33
CA ILE A 9 -1.70 -13.66 0.21
C ILE A 9 -2.01 -13.11 -1.19
N ILE A 10 -2.04 -13.99 -2.20
CA ILE A 10 -2.19 -13.61 -3.60
C ILE A 10 -3.47 -12.77 -3.81
N PRO A 11 -4.66 -13.20 -3.32
CA PRO A 11 -5.88 -12.41 -3.48
C PRO A 11 -5.79 -11.02 -2.85
N LEU A 12 -5.10 -10.86 -1.72
CA LEU A 12 -4.89 -9.55 -1.11
C LEU A 12 -4.07 -8.64 -2.05
N CYS A 13 -2.96 -9.16 -2.56
CA CYS A 13 -2.06 -8.41 -3.43
C CYS A 13 -2.72 -8.04 -4.76
N GLU A 14 -3.44 -8.97 -5.39
CA GLU A 14 -4.19 -8.71 -6.63
C GLU A 14 -5.21 -7.58 -6.43
N ASN A 15 -5.95 -7.58 -5.32
CA ASN A 15 -6.89 -6.50 -5.02
C ASN A 15 -6.19 -5.16 -4.77
N LEU A 16 -4.97 -5.15 -4.22
CA LEU A 16 -4.19 -3.91 -4.08
C LEU A 16 -3.65 -3.40 -5.41
N ILE A 17 -3.19 -4.30 -6.29
CA ILE A 17 -2.74 -3.96 -7.65
C ILE A 17 -3.91 -3.39 -8.47
N LEU A 18 -5.11 -3.98 -8.37
CA LEU A 18 -6.32 -3.45 -9.00
C LEU A 18 -6.72 -2.05 -8.49
N LEU A 19 -6.29 -1.70 -7.27
CA LEU A 19 -6.46 -0.35 -6.72
C LEU A 19 -5.35 0.61 -7.16
N ASP A 20 -4.43 0.19 -8.02
CA ASP A 20 -3.26 0.95 -8.48
C ASP A 20 -2.30 1.30 -7.34
N ILE A 21 -1.94 0.29 -6.53
CA ILE A 21 -0.94 0.47 -5.46
C ILE A 21 0.49 0.64 -6.02
N GLY A 22 0.76 0.18 -7.24
CA GLY A 22 2.10 0.18 -7.83
C GLY A 22 2.79 1.55 -7.82
N ASN A 23 2.06 2.60 -8.21
CA ASN A 23 2.55 3.99 -8.20
C ASN A 23 2.95 4.47 -6.80
N TYR A 24 2.24 4.02 -5.77
CA TYR A 24 2.60 4.31 -4.38
C TYR A 24 3.86 3.56 -3.96
N LEU A 25 4.03 2.29 -4.34
CA LEU A 25 5.19 1.49 -3.94
C LEU A 25 6.52 2.03 -4.48
N ILE A 26 6.52 2.72 -5.63
CA ILE A 26 7.71 3.38 -6.19
C ILE A 26 7.92 4.81 -5.68
N SER A 27 7.03 5.32 -4.83
CA SER A 27 7.05 6.70 -4.36
C SER A 27 7.95 6.93 -3.14
N ASP A 28 8.35 8.19 -2.93
CA ASP A 28 9.06 8.61 -1.72
C ASP A 28 8.24 8.41 -0.44
N ASN A 29 6.90 8.41 -0.53
CA ASN A 29 6.03 8.15 0.63
C ASN A 29 6.24 6.73 1.14
N PHE A 30 6.23 5.75 0.22
CA PHE A 30 6.47 4.37 0.59
C PHE A 30 7.91 4.15 1.09
N LYS A 31 8.91 4.82 0.47
CA LYS A 31 10.29 4.78 0.97
C LYS A 31 10.40 5.25 2.43
N LYS A 32 9.76 6.38 2.78
CA LYS A 32 9.71 6.88 4.17
C LYS A 32 9.02 5.89 5.10
N LEU A 33 7.99 5.18 4.62
CA LEU A 33 7.34 4.12 5.39
C LEU A 33 8.30 2.96 5.67
N LEU A 34 9.06 2.51 4.67
CA LEU A 34 10.07 1.46 4.82
C LEU A 34 11.15 1.86 5.83
N ASP A 35 11.64 3.11 5.75
CA ASP A 35 12.63 3.66 6.68
C ASP A 35 12.10 3.70 8.12
N LYS A 36 10.85 4.13 8.30
CA LYS A 36 10.17 4.18 9.61
C LYS A 36 10.09 2.80 10.28
N PHE A 37 9.93 1.74 9.50
CA PHE A 37 9.87 0.37 10.00
C PHE A 37 11.24 -0.32 10.05
N GLY A 38 12.32 0.32 9.59
CA GLY A 38 13.66 -0.27 9.56
C GLY A 38 13.80 -1.43 8.58
N ILE A 39 12.99 -1.47 7.52
CA ILE A 39 12.93 -2.59 6.56
C ILE A 39 13.33 -2.20 5.13
N ALA A 40 13.85 -0.99 4.94
CA ALA A 40 14.27 -0.50 3.62
C ALA A 40 15.32 -1.42 2.96
N ASP A 41 16.25 -1.96 3.74
CA ASP A 41 17.25 -2.91 3.25
C ASP A 41 16.63 -4.24 2.82
N VAL A 42 15.66 -4.75 3.58
CA VAL A 42 14.92 -5.98 3.26
C VAL A 42 14.18 -5.82 1.93
N TRP A 43 13.48 -4.70 1.76
CA TRP A 43 12.80 -4.37 0.50
C TRP A 43 13.78 -4.30 -0.68
N SER A 44 14.92 -3.62 -0.47
CA SER A 44 15.96 -3.47 -1.50
C SER A 44 16.62 -4.80 -1.89
N ILE A 45 16.79 -5.73 -0.95
CA ILE A 45 17.28 -7.09 -1.21
C ILE A 45 16.23 -7.88 -2.00
N LEU A 46 14.96 -7.83 -1.62
CA LEU A 46 13.87 -8.51 -2.32
C LEU A 46 13.76 -8.04 -3.78
N LYS A 47 13.80 -6.72 -4.01
CA LYS A 47 13.79 -6.17 -5.37
C LYS A 47 14.96 -6.67 -6.21
N ARG A 48 16.18 -6.61 -5.67
CA ARG A 48 17.38 -7.12 -6.37
C ARG A 48 17.26 -8.61 -6.70
N TYR A 49 16.72 -9.40 -5.78
CA TYR A 49 16.44 -10.80 -6.02
C TYR A 49 15.46 -10.98 -7.18
N ILE A 50 14.31 -10.30 -7.17
CA ILE A 50 13.30 -10.41 -8.23
C ILE A 50 13.88 -10.03 -9.59
N ILE A 51 14.60 -8.90 -9.66
CA ILE A 51 15.27 -8.44 -10.89
C ILE A 51 16.28 -9.49 -11.39
N SER A 52 17.02 -10.14 -10.49
CA SER A 52 17.99 -11.19 -10.85
C SER A 52 17.35 -12.48 -11.35
N GLN A 53 16.10 -12.76 -10.97
CA GLN A 53 15.34 -13.92 -11.43
C GLN A 53 14.65 -13.67 -12.78
N ASP A 54 14.34 -12.41 -13.08
CA ASP A 54 13.67 -12.05 -14.31
C ASP A 54 14.69 -11.94 -15.46
N ARG A 55 14.51 -12.76 -16.50
CA ARG A 55 15.34 -12.72 -17.71
C ARG A 55 14.86 -11.63 -18.69
N CYS A 56 13.74 -10.98 -18.40
CA CYS A 56 13.18 -9.92 -19.21
C CYS A 56 13.68 -8.56 -18.72
N VAL A 57 14.45 -7.87 -19.57
CA VAL A 57 14.85 -6.48 -19.33
C VAL A 57 13.61 -5.61 -19.48
N ILE A 58 13.00 -5.18 -18.37
CA ILE A 58 11.95 -4.16 -18.43
C ILE A 58 12.61 -2.81 -18.71
N LEU A 59 12.45 -2.32 -19.93
CA LEU A 59 13.13 -1.14 -20.49
C LEU A 59 12.61 0.22 -19.97
N HIS A 60 11.70 0.25 -19.00
CA HIS A 60 11.11 1.50 -18.52
C HIS A 60 11.49 1.82 -17.06
N PRO A 61 12.31 2.87 -16.82
CA PRO A 61 12.52 3.40 -15.48
C PRO A 61 11.16 3.77 -14.84
N GLY A 62 10.89 3.25 -13.64
CA GLY A 62 9.63 3.51 -12.92
C GLY A 62 8.48 2.54 -13.22
N TYR A 63 8.72 1.42 -13.93
CA TYR A 63 7.71 0.35 -14.02
C TYR A 63 7.46 -0.28 -12.64
N PRO A 64 6.21 -0.29 -12.12
CA PRO A 64 5.91 -0.72 -10.76
C PRO A 64 5.93 -2.24 -10.57
N GLY A 65 5.92 -3.04 -11.65
CA GLY A 65 5.71 -4.49 -11.54
C GLY A 65 6.74 -5.22 -10.67
N TYR A 66 7.99 -4.76 -10.61
CA TYR A 66 8.98 -5.33 -9.68
C TYR A 66 8.65 -5.02 -8.22
N ASP A 67 8.12 -3.84 -7.93
CA ASP A 67 7.67 -3.43 -6.59
C ASP A 67 6.36 -4.15 -6.19
N GLU A 68 5.46 -4.39 -7.13
CA GLU A 68 4.25 -5.19 -6.93
C GLU A 68 4.60 -6.66 -6.62
N ILE A 69 5.55 -7.24 -7.35
CA ILE A 69 6.06 -8.59 -7.06
C ILE A 69 6.76 -8.58 -5.70
N ALA A 70 7.56 -7.56 -5.39
CA ALA A 70 8.22 -7.42 -4.09
C ALA A 70 7.21 -7.36 -2.94
N LEU A 71 6.07 -6.68 -3.13
CA LEU A 71 4.97 -6.67 -2.18
C LEU A 71 4.43 -8.07 -1.90
N ILE A 72 4.23 -8.90 -2.93
CA ILE A 72 3.75 -10.29 -2.78
C ILE A 72 4.72 -11.12 -1.95
N TYR A 73 6.02 -11.02 -2.26
CA TYR A 73 7.05 -11.74 -1.50
C TYR A 73 7.14 -11.25 -0.06
N PHE A 74 7.17 -9.93 0.13
CA PHE A 74 7.25 -9.32 1.44
C PHE A 74 6.07 -9.74 2.31
N LEU A 75 4.85 -9.60 1.80
CA LEU A 75 3.66 -9.99 2.53
C LEU A 75 3.60 -11.51 2.77
N SER A 76 4.08 -12.34 1.84
CA SER A 76 4.21 -13.79 2.05
C SER A 76 5.08 -14.13 3.26
N ILE A 77 6.26 -13.50 3.36
CA ILE A 77 7.20 -13.70 4.47
C ILE A 77 6.58 -13.24 5.80
N THR A 78 5.89 -12.10 5.80
CA THR A 78 5.24 -11.58 7.01
C THR A 78 3.99 -12.35 7.41
N ALA A 79 3.26 -12.95 6.47
CA ALA A 79 2.06 -13.71 6.74
C ALA A 79 2.34 -15.11 7.31
N GLU A 80 3.54 -15.67 7.09
CA GLU A 80 3.97 -16.91 7.75
C GLU A 80 4.25 -16.70 9.24
N ASN A 81 4.57 -15.47 9.64
CA ASN A 81 4.81 -15.06 11.01
C ASN A 81 3.70 -14.11 11.46
N VAL A 82 2.46 -14.62 11.61
CA VAL A 82 1.22 -13.87 11.97
C VAL A 82 1.37 -13.19 13.33
N ASP A 83 2.19 -12.14 13.38
CA ASP A 83 2.48 -11.34 14.54
C ASP A 83 1.81 -9.97 14.36
N ILE A 84 1.55 -9.28 15.47
CA ILE A 84 0.95 -7.93 15.50
C ILE A 84 1.70 -6.94 14.58
N VAL A 85 2.99 -7.19 14.36
CA VAL A 85 3.87 -6.41 13.49
C VAL A 85 3.42 -6.45 12.01
N SER A 86 2.90 -7.59 11.52
CA SER A 86 2.46 -7.73 10.12
C SER A 86 1.19 -6.94 9.83
N LEU A 87 0.21 -6.99 10.73
CA LEU A 87 -1.05 -6.25 10.57
C LEU A 87 -0.83 -4.73 10.69
N ASN A 88 0.02 -4.31 11.63
CA ASN A 88 0.38 -2.89 11.78
C ASN A 88 1.05 -2.35 10.52
N PHE A 89 1.95 -3.12 9.89
CA PHE A 89 2.59 -2.70 8.66
C PHE A 89 1.59 -2.61 7.49
N ILE A 90 0.72 -3.62 7.35
CA ILE A 90 -0.36 -3.61 6.34
C ILE A 90 -1.30 -2.41 6.55
N GLU A 91 -1.70 -2.12 7.79
CA GLU A 91 -2.50 -0.94 8.11
C GLU A 91 -1.82 0.33 7.61
N GLN A 92 -0.54 0.52 7.92
CA GLN A 92 0.17 1.73 7.53
C GLN A 92 0.32 1.84 6.01
N ILE A 93 0.56 0.74 5.30
CA ILE A 93 0.53 0.72 3.83
C ILE A 93 -0.81 1.25 3.33
N LEU A 94 -1.93 0.69 3.82
CA LEU A 94 -3.25 1.05 3.33
C LEU A 94 -3.61 2.51 3.64
N VAL A 95 -3.32 2.97 4.85
CA VAL A 95 -3.58 4.35 5.26
C VAL A 95 -2.73 5.32 4.45
N ASP A 96 -1.43 5.06 4.31
CA ASP A 96 -0.53 5.98 3.61
C ASP A 96 -0.78 5.97 2.10
N PHE A 97 -1.13 4.81 1.53
CA PHE A 97 -1.60 4.69 0.15
C PHE A 97 -2.84 5.56 -0.13
N THR A 98 -3.81 5.60 0.79
CA THR A 98 -5.03 6.42 0.60
C THR A 98 -4.77 7.92 0.65
N LYS A 99 -3.71 8.34 1.35
CA LYS A 99 -3.24 9.75 1.34
C LYS A 99 -2.49 10.07 0.06
N TYR A 100 -1.67 9.13 -0.43
CA TYR A 100 -0.94 9.28 -1.68
C TYR A 100 -1.88 9.38 -2.88
N SER A 101 -2.90 8.53 -2.93
CA SER A 101 -3.91 8.52 -3.99
C SER A 101 -5.28 8.88 -3.42
N PRO A 102 -5.64 10.18 -3.39
CA PRO A 102 -6.85 10.69 -2.72
C PRO A 102 -8.14 10.37 -3.48
N GLU A 103 -8.05 9.59 -4.56
CA GLU A 103 -9.22 9.10 -5.27
C GLU A 103 -9.98 8.10 -4.40
N LYS A 104 -11.31 8.14 -4.50
CA LYS A 104 -12.16 7.25 -3.71
C LYS A 104 -12.01 5.81 -4.22
N LYS A 105 -11.20 5.02 -3.54
CA LYS A 105 -10.98 3.59 -3.79
C LYS A 105 -11.86 2.73 -2.89
N ASP A 106 -12.32 1.58 -3.41
CA ASP A 106 -13.12 0.61 -2.66
C ASP A 106 -12.23 -0.48 -2.04
N PHE A 107 -12.06 -0.43 -0.72
CA PHE A 107 -11.24 -1.39 0.03
C PHE A 107 -12.04 -2.58 0.57
N THR A 108 -13.31 -2.76 0.17
CA THR A 108 -14.17 -3.84 0.69
C THR A 108 -13.57 -5.22 0.41
N LYS A 109 -13.04 -5.44 -0.79
CA LYS A 109 -12.37 -6.71 -1.15
C LYS A 109 -11.07 -6.92 -0.38
N VAL A 110 -10.26 -5.87 -0.22
CA VAL A 110 -9.04 -5.88 0.61
C VAL A 110 -9.38 -6.31 2.04
N GLY A 111 -10.41 -5.71 2.64
CA GLY A 111 -10.89 -6.08 3.98
C GLY A 111 -11.33 -7.54 4.08
N LYS A 112 -12.05 -8.05 3.08
CA LYS A 112 -12.43 -9.47 3.04
C LYS A 112 -11.20 -10.38 3.01
N CYS A 113 -10.22 -10.07 2.16
CA CYS A 113 -8.97 -10.84 2.09
C CYS A 113 -8.20 -10.84 3.43
N LEU A 114 -8.18 -9.73 4.16
CA LEU A 114 -7.55 -9.69 5.49
C LEU A 114 -8.26 -10.61 6.50
N VAL A 115 -9.60 -10.65 6.49
CA VAL A 115 -10.35 -11.59 7.33
C VAL A 115 -10.08 -13.04 6.92
N ASP A 116 -10.04 -13.33 5.62
CA ASP A 116 -9.77 -14.67 5.09
C ASP A 116 -8.32 -15.15 5.40
N LEU A 117 -7.39 -14.21 5.60
CA LEU A 117 -6.03 -14.47 6.07
C LEU A 117 -5.95 -14.79 7.57
N GLY A 118 -7.04 -14.60 8.32
CA GLY A 118 -7.12 -14.90 9.75
C GLY A 118 -6.99 -13.69 10.69
N TYR A 119 -6.93 -12.46 10.16
CA TYR A 119 -6.94 -11.26 11.00
C TYR A 119 -8.33 -11.04 11.64
N ASP A 120 -8.33 -10.50 12.87
CA ASP A 120 -9.58 -10.27 13.60
C ASP A 120 -10.48 -9.24 12.88
N LYS A 121 -11.77 -9.53 12.83
CA LYS A 121 -12.75 -8.68 12.12
C LYS A 121 -12.84 -7.27 12.72
N LYS A 122 -12.64 -7.10 14.03
CA LYS A 122 -12.66 -5.78 14.68
C LYS A 122 -11.46 -4.97 14.26
N ASP A 123 -10.28 -5.58 14.18
CA ASP A 123 -9.06 -4.91 13.74
C ASP A 123 -9.16 -4.50 12.26
N VAL A 124 -9.61 -5.40 11.39
CA VAL A 124 -9.85 -5.08 9.98
C VAL A 124 -10.87 -3.95 9.84
N LYS A 125 -11.96 -3.97 10.61
CA LYS A 125 -12.96 -2.89 10.60
C LYS A 125 -12.36 -1.56 11.08
N SER A 126 -11.48 -1.59 12.07
CA SER A 126 -10.74 -0.42 12.55
C SER A 126 -9.88 0.18 11.43
N ILE A 127 -9.12 -0.65 10.71
CA ILE A 127 -8.30 -0.23 9.55
C ILE A 127 -9.17 0.43 8.47
N LEU A 128 -10.26 -0.22 8.06
CA LEU A 128 -11.17 0.32 7.06
C LEU A 128 -11.81 1.65 7.51
N SER A 129 -12.07 1.82 8.81
CA SER A 129 -12.58 3.08 9.36
C SER A 129 -11.55 4.21 9.28
N LYS A 130 -10.26 3.93 9.56
CA LYS A 130 -9.15 4.89 9.44
C LYS A 130 -8.98 5.36 8.00
N ILE A 131 -9.06 4.45 7.04
CA ILE A 131 -9.02 4.76 5.61
C ILE A 131 -10.17 5.71 5.22
N SER A 132 -11.40 5.38 5.64
CA SER A 132 -12.58 6.21 5.37
C SER A 132 -12.47 7.61 5.97
N TYR A 133 -11.93 7.70 7.19
CA TYR A 133 -11.69 8.97 7.87
C TYR A 133 -10.61 9.83 7.17
N SER A 134 -9.50 9.21 6.74
CA SER A 134 -8.42 9.87 5.99
C SER A 134 -8.98 10.54 4.71
N ASN A 135 -9.75 9.78 3.93
CA ASN A 135 -10.41 10.27 2.71
C ASN A 135 -11.39 11.43 2.99
N LYS A 136 -12.07 11.41 4.15
CA LYS A 136 -13.02 12.46 4.54
C LYS A 136 -12.30 13.76 4.93
N LEU A 137 -11.20 13.68 5.68
CA LEU A 137 -10.44 14.86 6.10
C LEU A 137 -9.82 15.59 4.90
N GLU A 138 -9.21 14.88 3.96
CA GLU A 138 -8.60 15.50 2.79
C GLU A 138 -9.61 16.18 1.88
N LYS A 139 -10.82 15.61 1.76
CA LYS A 139 -11.93 16.25 1.03
C LYS A 139 -12.34 17.59 1.67
N ILE A 140 -12.31 17.68 2.99
CA ILE A 140 -12.60 18.93 3.72
C ILE A 140 -11.49 19.95 3.48
N VAL A 141 -10.22 19.54 3.55
CA VAL A 141 -9.07 20.42 3.32
C VAL A 141 -9.06 20.95 1.89
N LYS A 142 -9.23 20.09 0.87
CA LYS A 142 -9.31 20.52 -0.54
C LYS A 142 -10.45 21.51 -0.78
N ARG A 143 -11.64 21.26 -0.21
CA ARG A 143 -12.78 22.19 -0.31
C ARG A 143 -12.48 23.55 0.32
N LYS A 144 -11.86 23.57 1.50
CA LYS A 144 -11.43 24.83 2.15
C LYS A 144 -10.40 25.56 1.29
N LEU A 145 -9.42 24.86 0.73
CA LEU A 145 -8.37 25.47 -0.10
C LEU A 145 -8.94 26.09 -1.37
N ILE A 146 -9.83 25.38 -2.07
CA ILE A 146 -10.54 25.89 -3.27
C ILE A 146 -11.38 27.12 -2.92
N PHE A 147 -12.10 27.08 -1.79
CA PHE A 147 -12.86 28.23 -1.31
C PHE A 147 -11.96 29.45 -1.08
N PHE A 148 -10.83 29.28 -0.38
CA PHE A 148 -9.86 30.36 -0.16
C PHE A 148 -9.29 30.93 -1.46
N ILE A 149 -8.91 30.08 -2.42
CA ILE A 149 -8.42 30.53 -3.73
C ILE A 149 -9.50 31.32 -4.48
N ASN A 150 -10.76 30.87 -4.45
CA ASN A 150 -11.86 31.56 -5.11
C ASN A 150 -12.15 32.92 -4.47
N VAL A 151 -12.11 33.03 -3.14
CA VAL A 151 -12.26 34.32 -2.42
C VAL A 151 -11.14 35.30 -2.84
N LEU A 152 -9.90 34.83 -2.92
CA LEU A 152 -8.76 35.67 -3.33
C LEU A 152 -8.88 36.14 -4.79
N LYS A 153 -9.37 35.29 -5.70
CA LYS A 153 -9.59 35.65 -7.11
C LYS A 153 -10.74 36.64 -7.32
N SER A 154 -11.76 36.63 -6.47
CA SER A 154 -12.90 37.55 -6.55
C SER A 154 -12.63 38.92 -5.91
N SER A 155 -11.44 39.11 -5.31
CA SER A 155 -11.05 40.33 -4.61
C SER A 155 -10.05 41.19 -5.40
N ILE A 156 -9.78 40.82 -6.66
CA ILE A 156 -8.96 41.53 -7.66
C ILE A 156 -9.87 41.90 -8.83
#